data_AF-A0A418Y304-F1
#
_entry.id   AF-A0A418Y304-F1
#
_cell.length_a   1.000
_cell.length_b   1.000
_cell.length_c   1.000
_cell.angle_alpha   90.00
_cell.angle_beta   90.00
_cell.angle_gamma   90.00
#
_symmetry.space_group_name_H-M   'P 1'
#
loop_
_entity.id
_entity.type
_entity.pdbx_description
1 polymer ?
#
loop_
_entity_poly.entity_id
_entity_poly.type
_entity_poly.pdbx_seq_one_letter_code
_entity_poly.pdbx_strand_id
1 'polypeptide(L)'
;MAEAPAESDILCPTLTVAVFTSAVQNRVPLSELTEAPVNLSELFFYTAVTNGEGTELHHRWSYNNTRVADVSLEVGSDFWRTWSSKSFANLALEPGGQWQVDVSTASGCTLGQWTLTLVEADISSGFIEAQPAMQPEETNTPVPSTPAPPHNSPVDLQENYAAIKELLELGDSSGARRAIKLARERTLNPDQLEELDALETDSNAFARLSQLIRQRDIAGARQLLAQLMISVPQSSPVYSALQSRRELLEQLGATSDSHEGFQSVANNP
;
A
#
# COMPACT_ATOMS: atom_id res chain seq x y z
N MET A 1 40.61 30.46 -18.13
CA MET A 1 39.42 30.78 -17.32
C MET A 1 38.44 29.65 -17.59
N ALA A 2 38.25 28.75 -16.62
CA ALA A 2 37.34 27.63 -16.78
C ALA A 2 35.90 28.14 -16.59
N GLU A 3 35.07 27.85 -17.58
CA GLU A 3 33.64 28.15 -17.62
C GLU A 3 32.94 27.45 -16.44
N ALA A 4 32.21 28.20 -15.63
CA ALA A 4 31.36 27.64 -14.59
C ALA A 4 30.21 26.87 -15.25
N PRO A 5 29.86 25.65 -14.78
CA PRO A 5 28.72 24.94 -15.33
C PRO A 5 27.43 25.71 -15.01
N ALA A 6 26.54 25.79 -16.00
CA ALA A 6 25.23 26.43 -15.88
C ALA A 6 24.43 25.84 -14.70
N GLU A 7 23.99 26.72 -13.78
CA GLU A 7 22.93 26.40 -12.81
C GLU A 7 21.73 25.91 -13.61
N SER A 8 21.46 24.61 -13.51
CA SER A 8 20.25 24.02 -14.08
C SER A 8 19.08 24.54 -13.26
N ASP A 9 18.21 25.32 -13.88
CA ASP A 9 16.98 25.82 -13.25
C ASP A 9 16.12 24.60 -12.90
N ILE A 10 16.09 24.22 -11.62
CA ILE A 10 15.37 23.02 -11.18
C ILE A 10 13.88 23.35 -11.22
N LEU A 11 13.18 22.85 -12.25
CA LEU A 11 11.73 22.93 -12.33
C LEU A 11 11.11 21.98 -11.29
N CYS A 12 10.56 22.57 -10.24
CA CYS A 12 9.87 21.82 -9.19
C CYS A 12 8.39 21.61 -9.55
N PRO A 13 7.86 20.38 -9.42
CA PRO A 13 6.44 20.13 -9.57
C PRO A 13 5.65 20.88 -8.49
N THR A 14 4.41 21.23 -8.82
CA THR A 14 3.49 21.90 -7.88
C THR A 14 2.49 20.90 -7.33
N LEU A 15 2.40 20.78 -6.00
CA LEU A 15 1.36 20.01 -5.35
C LEU A 15 0.02 20.73 -5.46
N THR A 16 -0.95 20.05 -6.05
CA THR A 16 -2.35 20.52 -6.13
C THR A 16 -3.20 19.98 -4.98
N VAL A 17 -2.91 18.76 -4.53
CA VAL A 17 -3.55 18.12 -3.38
C VAL A 17 -2.49 17.29 -2.65
N ALA A 18 -2.49 17.34 -1.32
CA ALA A 18 -1.64 16.53 -0.47
C ALA A 18 -2.32 16.33 0.88
N VAL A 19 -2.80 15.11 1.15
CA VAL A 19 -3.66 14.82 2.31
C VAL A 19 -3.42 13.42 2.86
N PHE A 20 -3.56 13.28 4.18
CA PHE A 20 -3.75 11.97 4.79
C PHE A 20 -5.17 11.48 4.56
N THR A 21 -5.33 10.17 4.35
CA THR A 21 -6.65 9.57 4.11
C THR A 21 -6.70 8.14 4.64
N SER A 22 -7.91 7.68 4.99
CA SER A 22 -8.13 6.30 5.44
C SER A 22 -8.08 5.29 4.29
N ALA A 23 -8.39 5.73 3.07
CA ALA A 23 -8.34 4.91 1.87
C ALA A 23 -8.27 5.79 0.61
N VAL A 24 -7.74 5.21 -0.48
CA VAL A 24 -7.84 5.79 -1.82
C VAL A 24 -8.70 4.87 -2.67
N GLN A 25 -9.80 5.39 -3.20
CA GLN A 25 -10.72 4.65 -4.08
C GLN A 25 -10.87 5.40 -5.39
N ASN A 26 -10.80 4.69 -6.52
CA ASN A 26 -10.90 5.29 -7.86
C ASN A 26 -9.90 6.46 -8.09
N ARG A 27 -8.69 6.37 -7.50
CA ARG A 27 -7.65 7.41 -7.51
C ARG A 27 -8.06 8.73 -6.82
N VAL A 28 -8.99 8.69 -5.88
CA VAL A 28 -9.43 9.84 -5.07
C VAL A 28 -9.32 9.47 -3.58
N PRO A 29 -8.86 10.38 -2.71
CA PRO A 29 -8.88 10.14 -1.26
C PRO A 29 -10.33 10.05 -0.76
N LEU A 30 -10.60 9.08 0.11
CA LEU A 30 -11.95 8.89 0.66
C LEU A 30 -12.31 9.95 1.72
N SER A 31 -11.29 10.45 2.42
CA SER A 31 -11.40 11.45 3.49
C SER A 31 -10.12 12.25 3.62
N GLU A 32 -10.20 13.44 4.21
CA GLU A 32 -9.03 14.21 4.63
C GLU A 32 -8.87 14.08 6.14
N LEU A 33 -7.71 13.61 6.60
CA LEU A 33 -7.45 13.33 8.01
C LEU A 33 -6.39 14.27 8.57
N THR A 34 -6.66 14.85 9.72
CA THR A 34 -5.66 15.51 10.59
C THR A 34 -5.36 14.69 11.84
N GLU A 35 -6.22 13.71 12.13
CA GLU A 35 -6.15 12.80 13.26
C GLU A 35 -6.52 11.39 12.81
N ALA A 36 -5.96 10.37 13.47
CA ALA A 36 -6.34 8.98 13.25
C ALA A 36 -6.32 8.18 14.56
N PRO A 37 -7.23 7.21 14.75
CA PRO A 37 -7.20 6.40 15.95
C PRO A 37 -6.00 5.44 15.94
N VAL A 38 -5.45 5.15 17.11
CA VAL A 38 -4.29 4.23 17.27
C VAL A 38 -4.53 2.82 16.72
N ASN A 39 -5.79 2.39 16.58
CA ASN A 39 -6.17 1.09 16.04
C ASN A 39 -6.39 1.09 14.51
N LEU A 40 -6.16 2.21 13.83
CA LEU A 40 -6.24 2.27 12.37
C LEU A 40 -5.24 1.25 11.78
N SER A 41 -5.65 0.43 10.82
CA SER A 41 -4.75 -0.61 10.29
C SER A 41 -3.70 -0.07 9.33
N GLU A 42 -4.08 0.96 8.57
CA GLU A 42 -3.28 1.52 7.50
C GLU A 42 -3.68 2.98 7.29
N LEU A 43 -2.66 3.82 7.09
CA LEU A 43 -2.82 5.23 6.76
C LEU A 43 -2.23 5.49 5.38
N PHE A 44 -2.97 6.24 4.56
CA PHE A 44 -2.54 6.61 3.22
C PHE A 44 -2.16 8.09 3.21
N PHE A 45 -1.17 8.42 2.38
CA PHE A 45 -0.86 9.80 2.03
C PHE A 45 -0.98 9.95 0.52
N TYR A 46 -1.99 10.71 0.11
CA TYR A 46 -2.36 10.94 -1.28
C TYR A 46 -1.77 12.26 -1.76
N THR A 47 -1.21 12.26 -2.96
CA THR A 47 -0.71 13.46 -3.63
C THR A 47 -1.18 13.55 -5.08
N ALA A 48 -1.49 14.78 -5.49
CA ALA A 48 -1.68 15.13 -6.88
C ALA A 48 -0.74 16.27 -7.25
N VAL A 49 0.02 16.11 -8.33
CA VAL A 49 1.01 17.09 -8.79
C VAL A 49 0.71 17.58 -10.20
N THR A 50 1.20 18.78 -10.50
CA THR A 50 1.29 19.38 -11.84
C THR A 50 2.75 19.71 -12.16
N ASN A 51 3.10 19.75 -13.46
CA ASN A 51 4.47 20.02 -13.95
C ASN A 51 5.52 19.04 -13.41
N GLY A 52 5.14 17.77 -13.27
CA GLY A 52 6.00 16.74 -12.67
C GLY A 52 6.44 15.65 -13.64
N GLU A 53 6.15 15.74 -14.94
CA GLU A 53 6.45 14.66 -15.88
C GLU A 53 7.93 14.23 -15.82
N GLY A 54 8.16 12.91 -15.71
CA GLY A 54 9.50 12.35 -15.67
C GLY A 54 10.26 12.57 -14.36
N THR A 55 9.60 13.13 -13.34
CA THR A 55 10.17 13.29 -11.99
C THR A 55 9.86 12.08 -11.09
N GLU A 56 10.65 11.91 -10.04
CA GLU A 56 10.38 10.96 -8.96
C GLU A 56 10.02 11.74 -7.68
N LEU A 57 8.84 11.45 -7.13
CA LEU A 57 8.39 11.94 -5.84
C LEU A 57 8.80 10.98 -4.73
N HIS A 58 9.21 11.53 -3.60
CA HIS A 58 9.53 10.80 -2.38
C HIS A 58 8.49 11.14 -1.32
N HIS A 59 7.71 10.15 -0.92
CA HIS A 59 6.89 10.23 0.27
C HIS A 59 7.70 9.75 1.46
N ARG A 60 8.06 10.70 2.30
CA ARG A 60 9.01 10.51 3.35
C ARG A 60 8.31 10.38 4.69
N TRP A 61 8.09 9.15 5.16
CA TRP A 61 7.38 8.83 6.41
C TRP A 61 8.28 8.83 7.65
N SER A 62 7.80 9.52 8.69
CA SER A 62 8.41 9.56 10.02
C SER A 62 7.33 9.40 11.10
N TYR A 63 7.67 8.74 12.20
CA TYR A 63 6.83 8.61 13.40
C TYR A 63 7.60 9.17 14.60
N ASN A 64 7.02 10.12 15.33
CA ASN A 64 7.68 10.83 16.44
C ASN A 64 9.10 11.29 16.08
N ASN A 65 9.22 11.99 14.94
CA ASN A 65 10.48 12.49 14.36
C ASN A 65 11.51 11.41 13.99
N THR A 66 11.18 10.12 14.14
CA THR A 66 12.03 9.02 13.71
C THR A 66 11.63 8.60 12.31
N ARG A 67 12.61 8.58 11.42
CA ARG A 67 12.45 8.13 10.05
C ARG A 67 12.07 6.65 9.99
N VAL A 68 10.94 6.32 9.37
CA VAL A 68 10.50 4.91 9.27
C VAL A 68 10.48 4.37 7.84
N ALA A 69 10.29 5.22 6.81
CA ALA A 69 10.40 4.78 5.42
C ALA A 69 10.50 5.94 4.45
N ASP A 70 11.22 5.73 3.35
CA ASP A 70 11.20 6.57 2.15
C ASP A 70 10.56 5.77 1.00
N VAL A 71 9.55 6.33 0.34
CA VAL A 71 8.81 5.68 -0.74
C VAL A 71 8.96 6.52 -2.00
N SER A 72 9.70 5.99 -2.97
CA SER A 72 9.82 6.53 -4.33
C SER A 72 8.56 6.24 -5.16
N LEU A 73 8.05 7.26 -5.84
CA LEU A 73 6.84 7.25 -6.65
C LEU A 73 7.12 7.97 -7.98
N GLU A 74 7.10 7.21 -9.07
CA GLU A 74 7.33 7.76 -10.41
C GLU A 74 6.15 8.62 -10.88
N VAL A 75 6.46 9.73 -11.56
CA VAL A 75 5.48 10.65 -12.16
C VAL A 75 5.50 10.52 -13.68
N GLY A 76 4.45 9.91 -14.24
CA GLY A 76 4.39 9.55 -15.66
C GLY A 76 3.82 10.62 -16.60
N SER A 77 3.28 11.73 -16.09
CA SER A 77 2.76 12.84 -16.91
C SER A 77 2.71 14.14 -16.13
N ASP A 78 2.52 15.26 -16.82
CA ASP A 78 2.48 16.59 -16.21
C ASP A 78 1.47 16.70 -15.07
N PHE A 79 0.26 16.15 -15.24
CA PHE A 79 -0.70 15.98 -14.15
C PHE A 79 -0.71 14.52 -13.71
N TRP A 80 -0.42 14.27 -12.43
CA TRP A 80 -0.29 12.91 -11.92
C TRP A 80 -0.85 12.77 -10.51
N ARG A 81 -1.42 11.59 -10.23
CA ARG A 81 -1.94 11.21 -8.92
C ARG A 81 -1.20 9.99 -8.44
N THR A 82 -0.67 10.05 -7.23
CA THR A 82 0.02 8.94 -6.61
C THR A 82 -0.24 8.94 -5.11
N TRP A 83 0.07 7.83 -4.45
CA TRP A 83 -0.08 7.70 -3.01
C TRP A 83 0.88 6.65 -2.48
N SER A 84 1.19 6.77 -1.20
CA SER A 84 1.90 5.75 -0.43
C SER A 84 1.09 5.41 0.80
N SER A 85 1.32 4.23 1.38
CA SER A 85 0.67 3.85 2.62
C SER A 85 1.65 3.34 3.68
N LYS A 86 1.19 3.37 4.92
CA LYS A 86 1.85 2.73 6.05
C LYS A 86 0.87 1.91 6.86
N SER A 87 1.20 0.63 7.03
CA SER A 87 0.49 -0.24 7.95
C SER A 87 1.01 -0.05 9.37
N PHE A 88 0.08 -0.03 10.32
CA PHE A 88 0.35 0.13 11.74
C PHE A 88 0.57 -1.22 12.45
N ALA A 89 0.33 -2.35 11.76
CA ALA A 89 0.21 -3.69 12.33
C ALA A 89 1.43 -4.22 13.11
N ASN A 90 2.59 -3.55 13.03
CA ASN A 90 3.82 -3.94 13.73
C ASN A 90 4.49 -2.78 14.48
N LEU A 91 3.76 -1.70 14.75
CA LEU A 91 4.29 -0.52 15.44
C LEU A 91 3.62 -0.39 16.80
N ALA A 92 4.41 -0.16 17.85
CA ALA A 92 3.90 0.24 19.15
C ALA A 92 3.46 1.72 19.05
N LEU A 93 2.19 1.91 18.69
CA LEU A 93 1.58 3.23 18.58
C LEU A 93 0.92 3.61 19.90
N GLU A 94 1.15 4.85 20.31
CA GLU A 94 0.57 5.41 21.53
C GLU A 94 -0.26 6.64 21.16
N PRO A 95 -1.37 6.91 21.88
CA PRO A 95 -2.08 8.17 21.75
C PRO A 95 -1.14 9.36 21.93
N GLY A 96 -1.32 10.39 21.11
CA GLY A 96 -0.42 11.55 21.02
C GLY A 96 0.82 11.33 20.14
N GLY A 97 1.04 10.12 19.62
CA GLY A 97 2.08 9.86 18.61
C GLY A 97 1.81 10.64 17.32
N GLN A 98 2.85 11.17 16.69
CA GLN A 98 2.71 11.98 15.48
C GLN A 98 3.30 11.26 14.26
N TRP A 99 2.47 11.12 13.24
CA TRP A 99 2.91 10.79 11.89
C TRP A 99 3.27 12.05 11.13
N GLN A 100 4.34 11.96 10.34
CA GLN A 100 4.77 13.03 9.46
C GLN A 100 5.11 12.45 8.08
N VAL A 101 4.68 13.13 7.04
CA VAL A 101 5.11 12.89 5.66
C VAL A 101 5.73 14.15 5.11
N ASP A 102 7.00 14.06 4.77
CA ASP A 102 7.67 15.05 3.93
C ASP A 102 7.48 14.65 2.46
N VAL A 103 7.21 15.60 1.58
CA VAL A 103 7.17 15.34 0.14
C VAL A 103 8.32 16.08 -0.51
N SER A 104 9.16 15.34 -1.20
CA SER A 104 10.28 15.90 -1.96
C SER A 104 10.43 15.22 -3.32
N THR A 105 11.29 15.76 -4.16
CA THR A 105 11.65 15.15 -5.45
C THR A 105 13.10 14.68 -5.44
N ALA A 106 13.45 13.77 -6.34
CA ALA A 106 14.83 13.34 -6.55
C ALA A 106 15.77 14.49 -6.99
N SER A 107 15.23 15.54 -7.63
CA SER A 107 15.98 16.74 -8.02
C SER A 107 16.29 17.69 -6.85
N GLY A 108 15.76 17.41 -5.65
CA GLY A 108 16.03 18.19 -4.44
C GLY A 108 14.95 19.22 -4.08
N CYS A 109 13.86 19.32 -4.83
CA CYS A 109 12.72 20.16 -4.44
C CYS A 109 12.04 19.58 -3.20
N THR A 110 11.89 20.38 -2.15
CA THR A 110 11.02 20.07 -1.01
C THR A 110 9.67 20.72 -1.25
N LEU A 111 8.62 19.92 -1.39
CA LEU A 111 7.28 20.38 -1.77
C LEU A 111 6.39 20.67 -0.57
N GLY A 112 6.67 20.05 0.58
CA GLY A 112 6.00 20.36 1.84
C GLY A 112 6.12 19.25 2.88
N GLN A 113 5.46 19.48 4.01
CA GLN A 113 5.40 18.56 5.14
C GLN A 113 3.98 18.55 5.70
N TRP A 114 3.48 17.36 6.03
CA TRP A 114 2.16 17.15 6.62
C TRP A 114 2.29 16.30 7.86
N THR A 115 1.50 16.63 8.88
CA THR A 115 1.45 15.89 10.13
C THR A 115 0.05 15.39 10.42
N LEU A 116 -0.02 14.28 11.15
CA LEU A 116 -1.24 13.69 11.66
C LEU A 116 -1.00 13.20 13.08
N THR A 117 -1.92 13.49 13.99
CA THR A 117 -1.83 13.08 15.39
C THR A 117 -2.64 11.82 15.62
N LEU A 118 -2.07 10.85 16.35
CA LEU A 118 -2.79 9.67 16.78
C LEU A 118 -3.64 9.99 18.01
N VAL A 119 -4.90 9.61 17.97
CA VAL A 119 -5.86 9.77 19.07
C VAL A 119 -6.24 8.40 19.64
N GLU A 120 -6.79 8.39 20.85
CA GLU A 120 -7.30 7.18 21.45
C GLU A 120 -8.34 6.52 20.53
N ALA A 121 -8.38 5.20 20.53
CA ALA A 121 -9.39 4.44 19.82
C ALA A 121 -10.70 4.51 20.60
N ASP A 122 -11.35 5.68 20.61
CA ASP A 122 -12.64 5.83 21.27
C ASP A 122 -13.69 5.00 20.53
N ILE A 123 -14.10 3.91 21.18
CA ILE A 123 -15.34 3.21 20.90
C ILE A 123 -16.49 4.18 21.23
N SER A 124 -17.01 4.85 20.19
CA SER A 124 -18.05 5.88 20.19
C SER A 124 -17.53 7.32 20.20
N SER A 125 -17.41 7.92 19.02
CA SER A 125 -18.09 9.19 18.66
C SER A 125 -17.89 9.51 17.18
N GLY A 126 -18.91 10.11 16.57
CA GLY A 126 -19.13 10.17 15.14
C GLY A 126 -18.12 11.00 14.35
N PHE A 127 -17.97 10.61 13.09
CA PHE A 127 -17.45 11.44 12.02
C PHE A 127 -18.18 12.78 12.01
N ILE A 128 -17.52 13.86 12.43
CA ILE A 128 -17.96 15.22 12.11
C ILE A 128 -17.49 15.48 10.68
N GLU A 129 -18.39 15.23 9.73
CA GLU A 129 -18.31 15.78 8.38
C GLU A 129 -18.45 17.31 8.51
N ALA A 130 -17.37 18.05 8.29
CA ALA A 130 -17.40 19.50 8.25
C ALA A 130 -18.06 19.96 6.94
N GLN A 131 -19.38 20.15 6.97
CA GLN A 131 -20.10 20.93 5.97
C GLN A 131 -20.12 22.42 6.39
N PRO A 132 -19.76 23.38 5.52
CA PRO A 132 -19.97 24.79 5.82
C PRO A 132 -21.46 25.14 5.73
N ALA A 133 -21.98 25.74 6.80
CA ALA A 133 -23.37 26.11 6.98
C ALA A 133 -23.84 27.23 6.03
N MET A 134 -24.97 27.00 5.36
CA MET A 134 -25.97 28.04 5.05
C MET A 134 -27.37 27.40 5.13
N GLN A 135 -28.12 27.74 6.19
CA GLN A 135 -29.59 27.59 6.31
C GLN A 135 -30.28 28.83 5.71
N PRO A 136 -31.63 28.91 5.51
CA PRO A 136 -32.70 28.09 6.13
C PRO A 136 -33.85 27.66 5.18
N GLU A 137 -34.64 26.66 5.61
CA GLU A 137 -36.10 26.79 5.84
C GLU A 137 -36.84 25.44 5.90
N GLU A 138 -37.89 25.47 6.71
CA GLU A 138 -38.77 24.42 7.18
C GLU A 138 -39.42 23.58 6.07
N THR A 139 -39.66 22.28 6.33
CA THR A 139 -41.01 21.71 6.42
C THR A 139 -40.93 20.27 6.94
N ASN A 140 -41.65 20.02 8.02
CA ASN A 140 -41.92 18.71 8.61
C ASN A 140 -42.52 17.72 7.60
N THR A 141 -41.97 16.50 7.54
CA THR A 141 -42.77 15.26 7.47
C THR A 141 -41.92 14.06 7.89
N PRO A 142 -42.38 13.20 8.81
CA PRO A 142 -41.66 11.97 9.16
C PRO A 142 -42.04 10.86 8.17
N VAL A 143 -41.05 10.27 7.50
CA VAL A 143 -41.19 9.06 6.65
C VAL A 143 -40.32 7.95 7.27
N PRO A 144 -40.81 6.70 7.33
CA PRO A 144 -40.51 5.76 8.40
C PRO A 144 -39.16 5.08 8.29
N SER A 145 -38.54 4.85 9.46
CA SER A 145 -37.42 3.94 9.65
C SER A 145 -37.77 2.55 9.14
N THR A 146 -37.12 2.13 8.06
CA THR A 146 -37.11 0.71 7.66
C THR A 146 -36.21 -0.04 8.64
N PRO A 147 -36.65 -1.16 9.25
CA PRO A 147 -35.83 -1.92 10.19
C PRO A 147 -34.62 -2.52 9.47
N ALA A 148 -33.43 -2.43 10.08
CA ALA A 148 -32.27 -3.21 9.67
C ALA A 148 -32.64 -4.71 9.63
N PRO A 149 -32.29 -5.45 8.56
CA PRO A 149 -32.59 -6.87 8.50
C PRO A 149 -31.74 -7.66 9.51
N PRO A 150 -32.24 -8.79 10.03
CA PRO A 150 -31.65 -9.51 11.14
C PRO A 150 -30.29 -10.14 10.80
N HIS A 151 -29.36 -10.06 11.76
CA HIS A 151 -28.06 -10.73 11.80
C HIS A 151 -28.21 -12.27 11.81
N ASN A 152 -28.48 -12.90 10.66
CA ASN A 152 -28.24 -14.34 10.43
C ASN A 152 -28.55 -14.82 9.00
N SER A 153 -28.73 -13.92 8.04
CA SER A 153 -28.70 -14.31 6.62
C SER A 153 -27.24 -14.35 6.16
N PRO A 154 -26.78 -15.39 5.43
CA PRO A 154 -25.42 -15.42 4.92
C PRO A 154 -25.20 -14.18 4.07
N VAL A 155 -24.29 -13.31 4.51
CA VAL A 155 -23.87 -12.19 3.67
C VAL A 155 -23.19 -12.80 2.46
N ASP A 156 -23.73 -12.48 1.29
CA ASP A 156 -23.17 -12.94 0.03
C ASP A 156 -21.84 -12.21 -0.20
N LEU A 157 -20.75 -12.95 -0.01
CA LEU A 157 -19.38 -12.47 -0.20
C LEU A 157 -18.79 -12.93 -1.52
N GLN A 158 -19.59 -13.46 -2.45
CA GLN A 158 -19.08 -14.07 -3.68
C GLN A 158 -18.19 -13.12 -4.50
N GLU A 159 -18.60 -11.85 -4.67
CA GLU A 159 -17.79 -10.84 -5.35
C GLU A 159 -16.49 -10.52 -4.60
N ASN A 160 -16.53 -10.51 -3.26
CA ASN A 160 -15.33 -10.26 -2.44
C ASN A 160 -14.33 -11.40 -2.60
N TYR A 161 -14.78 -12.65 -2.53
CA TYR A 161 -13.93 -13.81 -2.76
C TYR A 161 -13.34 -13.83 -4.17
N ALA A 162 -14.12 -13.46 -5.19
CA ALA A 162 -13.63 -13.35 -6.56
C ALA A 162 -12.50 -12.31 -6.66
N ALA A 163 -12.69 -11.12 -6.12
CA ALA A 163 -11.67 -10.06 -6.12
C ALA A 163 -10.41 -10.47 -5.32
N ILE A 164 -10.57 -11.12 -4.16
CA ILE A 164 -9.42 -11.60 -3.37
C ILE A 164 -8.62 -12.64 -4.16
N LYS A 165 -9.30 -13.59 -4.82
CA LYS A 165 -8.66 -14.65 -5.61
C LYS A 165 -7.88 -14.04 -6.79
N GLU A 166 -8.46 -13.10 -7.52
CA GLU A 166 -7.79 -12.38 -8.61
C GLU A 166 -6.53 -11.65 -8.13
N LEU A 167 -6.59 -10.95 -6.99
CA LEU A 167 -5.44 -10.26 -6.41
C LEU A 167 -4.31 -11.23 -6.03
N LEU A 168 -4.65 -12.40 -5.49
CA LEU A 168 -3.69 -13.45 -5.16
C LEU A 168 -3.07 -14.08 -6.41
N GLU A 169 -3.86 -14.29 -7.46
CA GLU A 169 -3.40 -14.82 -8.75
C GLU A 169 -2.38 -13.88 -9.42
N LEU A 170 -2.61 -12.56 -9.30
CA LEU A 170 -1.72 -11.51 -9.77
C LEU A 170 -0.49 -11.29 -8.86
N GLY A 171 -0.47 -11.91 -7.67
CA GLY A 171 0.58 -11.73 -6.67
C GLY A 171 0.51 -10.41 -5.89
N ASP A 172 -0.59 -9.66 -5.96
CA ASP A 172 -0.81 -8.47 -5.13
C ASP A 172 -1.22 -8.86 -3.70
N SER A 173 -0.23 -9.34 -2.93
CA SER A 173 -0.39 -9.70 -1.52
C SER A 173 -0.77 -8.54 -0.60
N SER A 174 -0.61 -7.28 -1.02
CA SER A 174 -1.06 -6.12 -0.24
C SER A 174 -2.52 -5.82 -0.52
N GLY A 175 -2.93 -5.84 -1.79
CA GLY A 175 -4.33 -5.76 -2.20
C GLY A 175 -5.17 -6.87 -1.59
N ALA A 176 -4.73 -8.12 -1.69
CA ALA A 176 -5.44 -9.28 -1.17
C ALA A 176 -5.71 -9.16 0.34
N ARG A 177 -4.70 -8.79 1.16
CA ARG A 177 -4.89 -8.60 2.61
C ARG A 177 -5.93 -7.53 2.95
N ARG A 178 -5.93 -6.40 2.22
CA ARG A 178 -6.95 -5.35 2.42
C ARG A 178 -8.34 -5.87 2.08
N ALA A 179 -8.49 -6.55 0.95
CA ALA A 179 -9.77 -7.11 0.52
C ALA A 179 -10.30 -8.17 1.50
N ILE A 180 -9.42 -9.04 2.03
CA ILE A 180 -9.76 -10.02 3.06
C ILE A 180 -10.25 -9.33 4.33
N LYS A 181 -9.56 -8.30 4.81
CA LYS A 181 -9.98 -7.54 5.98
C LYS A 181 -11.39 -6.97 5.81
N LEU A 182 -11.67 -6.35 4.66
CA LEU A 182 -12.98 -5.78 4.33
C LEU A 182 -14.08 -6.85 4.21
N ALA A 183 -13.74 -8.07 3.78
CA ALA A 183 -14.68 -9.17 3.70
C ALA A 183 -15.05 -9.72 5.11
N ARG A 184 -14.08 -9.77 6.04
CA ARG A 184 -14.34 -10.19 7.43
C ARG A 184 -15.31 -9.26 8.16
N GLU A 185 -15.22 -7.95 7.91
CA GLU A 185 -16.14 -6.96 8.50
C GLU A 185 -17.60 -7.16 8.05
N ARG A 186 -17.82 -7.92 6.98
CA ARG A 186 -19.14 -8.17 6.39
C ARG A 186 -19.76 -9.50 6.78
N THR A 187 -19.04 -10.41 7.45
CA THR A 187 -19.59 -11.72 7.83
C THR A 187 -19.27 -12.11 9.25
N LEU A 188 -20.20 -12.85 9.86
CA LEU A 188 -20.02 -13.53 11.14
C LEU A 188 -20.10 -15.06 10.96
N ASN A 189 -20.17 -15.55 9.73
CA ASN A 189 -20.24 -16.99 9.44
C ASN A 189 -18.86 -17.62 9.66
N PRO A 190 -18.74 -18.62 10.57
CA PRO A 190 -17.46 -19.25 10.89
C PRO A 190 -16.79 -19.91 9.68
N ASP A 191 -17.55 -20.55 8.79
CA ASP A 191 -16.99 -21.23 7.61
C ASP A 191 -16.38 -20.21 6.63
N GLN A 192 -17.04 -19.07 6.45
CA GLN A 192 -16.55 -17.98 5.60
C GLN A 192 -15.31 -17.32 6.19
N LEU A 193 -15.28 -17.14 7.51
CA LEU A 193 -14.11 -16.61 8.22
C LEU A 193 -12.91 -17.56 8.10
N GLU A 194 -13.12 -18.87 8.22
CA GLU A 194 -12.08 -19.87 8.03
C GLU A 194 -11.50 -19.84 6.60
N GLU A 195 -12.36 -19.69 5.57
CA GLU A 195 -11.88 -19.52 4.19
C GLU A 195 -11.05 -18.22 4.03
N LEU A 196 -11.49 -17.11 4.64
CA LEU A 196 -10.74 -15.85 4.63
C LEU A 196 -9.39 -15.94 5.36
N ASP A 197 -9.32 -16.71 6.45
CA ASP A 197 -8.08 -17.00 7.18
C ASP A 197 -7.09 -17.82 6.34
N ALA A 198 -7.59 -18.79 5.58
CA ALA A 198 -6.78 -19.56 4.64
C ALA A 198 -6.20 -18.65 3.54
N LEU A 199 -7.03 -17.78 2.95
CA LEU A 199 -6.58 -16.82 1.92
C LEU A 199 -5.57 -15.81 2.48
N GLU A 200 -5.71 -15.37 3.73
CA GLU A 200 -4.74 -14.49 4.37
C GLU A 200 -3.40 -15.20 4.60
N THR A 201 -3.44 -16.47 5.00
CA THR A 201 -2.24 -17.30 5.17
C THR A 201 -1.46 -17.41 3.86
N ASP A 202 -2.15 -17.71 2.76
CA ASP A 202 -1.56 -17.77 1.42
C ASP A 202 -0.96 -16.41 1.00
N SER A 203 -1.69 -15.32 1.24
CA SER A 203 -1.23 -13.96 0.97
C SER A 203 0.06 -13.61 1.74
N ASN A 204 0.12 -13.97 3.02
CA ASN A 204 1.27 -13.71 3.90
C ASN A 204 2.49 -14.52 3.48
N ALA A 205 2.29 -15.78 3.09
CA ALA A 205 3.35 -16.64 2.57
C ALA A 205 4.01 -16.04 1.32
N PHE A 206 3.20 -15.58 0.36
CA PHE A 206 3.71 -14.92 -0.84
C PHE A 206 4.37 -13.56 -0.57
N ALA A 207 3.83 -12.78 0.36
CA ALA A 207 4.43 -11.51 0.77
C ALA A 207 5.85 -11.69 1.34
N ARG A 208 6.06 -12.74 2.13
CA ARG A 208 7.39 -13.09 2.70
C ARG A 208 8.39 -13.45 1.60
N LEU A 209 7.97 -14.25 0.61
CA LEU A 209 8.80 -14.56 -0.56
C LEU A 209 9.17 -13.29 -1.33
N SER A 210 8.18 -12.42 -1.58
CA SER A 210 8.39 -11.15 -2.27
C SER A 210 9.37 -10.24 -1.52
N GLN A 211 9.32 -10.23 -0.18
CA GLN A 211 10.24 -9.49 0.67
C GLN A 211 11.69 -9.96 0.54
N LEU A 212 11.96 -11.27 0.58
CA LEU A 212 13.32 -11.80 0.46
C LEU A 212 13.99 -11.37 -0.86
N ILE A 213 13.22 -11.36 -1.94
CA ILE A 213 13.74 -11.00 -3.25
C ILE A 213 13.97 -9.49 -3.36
N ARG A 214 13.11 -8.65 -2.76
CA ARG A 214 13.39 -7.20 -2.64
C ARG A 214 14.67 -6.93 -1.86
N GLN A 215 14.94 -7.76 -0.84
CA GLN A 215 16.16 -7.70 -0.03
C GLN A 215 17.38 -8.33 -0.74
N ARG A 216 17.21 -8.82 -1.98
CA ARG A 216 18.24 -9.54 -2.76
C ARG A 216 18.73 -10.83 -2.12
N ASP A 217 18.00 -11.39 -1.15
CA ASP A 217 18.29 -12.71 -0.60
C ASP A 217 17.71 -13.80 -1.52
N ILE A 218 18.43 -14.07 -2.62
CA ILE A 218 18.02 -15.02 -3.64
C ILE A 218 18.05 -16.47 -3.12
N ALA A 219 19.02 -16.79 -2.25
CA ALA A 219 19.14 -18.13 -1.67
C ALA A 219 17.97 -18.43 -0.72
N GLY A 220 17.68 -17.51 0.21
CA GLY A 220 16.52 -17.62 1.09
C GLY A 220 15.20 -17.65 0.33
N ALA A 221 15.07 -16.83 -0.71
CA ALA A 221 13.89 -16.81 -1.56
C ALA A 221 13.65 -18.16 -2.27
N ARG A 222 14.70 -18.81 -2.79
CA ARG A 222 14.60 -20.14 -3.43
C ARG A 222 14.20 -21.21 -2.44
N GLN A 223 14.80 -21.21 -1.25
CA GLN A 223 14.44 -22.16 -0.20
C GLN A 223 12.98 -22.01 0.21
N LEU A 224 12.53 -20.77 0.45
CA LEU A 224 11.14 -20.50 0.83
C LEU A 224 10.18 -20.87 -0.30
N LEU A 225 10.50 -20.52 -1.55
CA LEU A 225 9.68 -20.89 -2.71
C LEU A 225 9.54 -22.40 -2.82
N ALA A 226 10.62 -23.17 -2.71
CA ALA A 226 10.58 -24.63 -2.78
C ALA A 226 9.68 -25.22 -1.68
N GLN A 227 9.74 -24.67 -0.47
CA GLN A 227 8.84 -25.04 0.62
C GLN A 227 7.38 -24.73 0.29
N LEU A 228 7.10 -23.51 -0.19
CA LEU A 228 5.75 -23.07 -0.52
C LEU A 228 5.13 -23.88 -1.67
N MET A 229 5.91 -24.26 -2.68
CA MET A 229 5.43 -25.09 -3.79
C MET A 229 5.05 -26.52 -3.37
N ILE A 230 5.55 -27.00 -2.23
CA ILE A 230 5.18 -28.29 -1.65
C ILE A 230 3.94 -28.14 -0.77
N SER A 231 3.88 -27.07 0.05
CA SER A 231 2.81 -26.89 1.03
C SER A 231 1.52 -26.30 0.46
N VAL A 232 1.62 -25.43 -0.55
CA VAL A 232 0.47 -24.76 -1.16
C VAL A 232 -0.10 -25.63 -2.29
N PRO A 233 -1.39 -26.01 -2.25
CA PRO A 233 -1.99 -26.83 -3.29
C PRO A 233 -2.10 -26.07 -4.62
N GLN A 234 -2.09 -26.80 -5.74
CA GLN A 234 -2.20 -26.18 -7.07
C GLN A 234 -3.53 -25.45 -7.31
N SER A 235 -4.57 -25.79 -6.54
CA SER A 235 -5.87 -25.12 -6.56
C SER A 235 -5.91 -23.81 -5.76
N SER A 236 -4.84 -23.47 -5.03
CA SER A 236 -4.77 -22.18 -4.32
C SER A 236 -4.61 -21.05 -5.33
N PRO A 237 -5.32 -19.93 -5.16
CA PRO A 237 -5.21 -18.77 -6.04
C PRO A 237 -3.80 -18.16 -6.04
N VAL A 238 -2.99 -18.34 -4.99
CA VAL A 238 -1.62 -17.80 -4.94
C VAL A 238 -0.62 -18.64 -5.75
N TYR A 239 -1.02 -19.83 -6.22
CA TYR A 239 -0.13 -20.77 -6.86
C TYR A 239 0.43 -20.27 -8.20
N SER A 240 -0.37 -19.54 -9.00
CA SER A 240 0.10 -18.91 -10.25
C SER A 240 1.22 -17.90 -9.97
N ALA A 241 1.04 -17.06 -8.95
CA ALA A 241 2.03 -16.08 -8.56
C ALA A 241 3.35 -16.76 -8.09
N LEU A 242 3.26 -17.88 -7.37
CA LEU A 242 4.43 -18.68 -6.99
C LEU A 242 5.17 -19.23 -8.22
N GLN A 243 4.45 -19.69 -9.25
CA GLN A 243 5.04 -20.16 -10.50
C GLN A 243 5.78 -19.05 -11.24
N SER A 244 5.17 -17.87 -11.39
CA SER A 244 5.83 -16.71 -12.01
C SER A 244 7.09 -16.31 -11.23
N ARG A 245 7.09 -16.46 -9.90
CA ARG A 245 8.26 -16.17 -9.07
C ARG A 245 9.39 -17.19 -9.24
N ARG A 246 9.05 -18.46 -9.45
CA ARG A 246 10.01 -19.52 -9.78
C ARG A 246 10.76 -19.19 -11.06
N GLU A 247 10.03 -18.87 -12.13
CA GLU A 247 10.63 -18.53 -13.42
C GLU A 247 11.58 -17.34 -13.31
N LEU A 248 11.18 -16.30 -12.56
CA LEU A 248 12.06 -15.15 -12.31
C LEU A 248 13.34 -15.56 -11.56
N LEU A 249 13.24 -16.38 -10.52
CA LEU A 249 14.39 -16.81 -9.73
C LEU A 249 15.35 -17.73 -10.52
N GLU A 250 14.83 -18.49 -11.49
CA GLU A 250 15.62 -19.28 -12.44
C GLU A 250 16.39 -18.35 -13.40
N GLN A 251 15.72 -17.34 -13.96
CA GLN A 251 16.35 -16.34 -14.85
C GLN A 251 17.48 -15.58 -14.15
N LEU A 252 17.27 -15.15 -12.90
CA LEU A 252 18.30 -14.48 -12.08
C LEU A 252 19.50 -15.39 -11.76
N GLY A 253 19.31 -16.72 -11.75
CA GLY A 253 20.38 -17.69 -11.60
C GLY A 253 21.23 -17.84 -12.86
N ALA A 254 20.57 -17.99 -14.02
CA ALA A 254 21.26 -18.16 -15.30
C ALA A 254 22.16 -16.98 -15.66
N THR A 255 21.75 -15.75 -15.32
CA THR A 255 22.59 -14.55 -15.55
C THR A 255 23.85 -14.52 -14.68
N SER A 256 23.82 -15.16 -13.51
CA SER A 256 24.96 -15.20 -12.58
C SER A 256 26.04 -16.19 -13.05
N ASP A 257 25.64 -17.37 -13.56
CA ASP A 257 26.57 -18.36 -14.12
C ASP A 257 27.20 -17.91 -15.45
N SER A 258 26.49 -17.09 -16.24
CA SER A 258 27.02 -16.58 -17.52
C SER A 258 28.14 -15.53 -17.40
N HIS A 259 28.36 -14.95 -16.21
CA HIS A 259 29.44 -13.97 -15.97
C HIS A 259 30.77 -14.60 -15.51
N GLU A 260 30.80 -15.88 -15.11
CA GLU A 260 32.05 -16.55 -14.71
C GLU A 260 32.81 -17.21 -15.88
N GLY A 261 32.27 -17.19 -17.11
CA GLY A 261 32.87 -17.84 -18.29
C GLY A 261 33.87 -17.02 -19.12
N PHE A 262 34.14 -15.75 -18.78
CA PHE A 262 34.92 -14.83 -19.64
C PHE A 262 36.21 -14.26 -19.02
N GLN A 263 36.84 -14.97 -18.08
CA GLN A 263 38.21 -14.63 -17.64
C GLN A 263 39.10 -15.87 -17.60
N SER A 264 39.56 -16.34 -18.76
CA SER A 264 40.79 -17.14 -18.88
C SER A 264 41.19 -17.31 -20.34
N VAL A 265 41.68 -16.25 -20.99
CA VAL A 265 42.61 -16.42 -22.10
C VAL A 265 43.66 -15.31 -22.06
N ALA A 266 44.91 -15.75 -22.22
CA ALA A 266 46.12 -14.99 -22.51
C ALA A 266 46.84 -14.33 -21.33
N ASN A 267 47.83 -15.06 -20.79
CA ASN A 267 49.18 -14.50 -20.67
C ASN A 267 50.21 -15.62 -20.84
N ASN A 268 50.91 -15.58 -21.98
CA ASN A 268 52.23 -16.19 -22.17
C ASN A 268 53.02 -15.22 -23.06
N PRO A 269 54.16 -14.73 -22.58
CA PRO A 269 55.38 -14.97 -23.36
C PRO A 269 56.47 -15.69 -22.54
#